data_AF-A0A3R7K0V8-F1
#
_entry.id   AF-A0A3R7K0V8-F1
#
_cell.length_a   1.000
_cell.length_b   1.000
_cell.length_c   1.000
_cell.angle_alpha   90.00
_cell.angle_beta   90.00
_cell.angle_gamma   90.00
#
_symmetry.space_group_name_H-M   'P 1'
#
loop_
_entity.id
_entity.type
_entity.pdbx_description
1 polymer ?
#
loop_
_entity_poly.entity_id
_entity_poly.type
_entity_poly.pdbx_seq_one_letter_code
_entity_poly.pdbx_strand_id
1 'polypeptide(L)'
;MNDPNLPQCLSTVRLHGMLLDGTLGERAVHALETDLRLGWKYRNFRSCDDAFRALLGTGQRQGDATDADQAPEKPPQLLYAEYLYCTSGVLCEKPLQEWSACVKSLQNGQKEIEECAPTKRLLERCLRGKTEELLRASQPQVFRPSATS
;
A
#
# COMPACT_ATOMS: atom_id res chain seq x y z
N MET A 1 -12.45 -2.77 -7.28
CA MET A 1 -10.99 -2.59 -7.42
C MET A 1 -10.31 -3.94 -7.63
N ASN A 2 -10.49 -4.57 -8.80
CA ASN A 2 -9.78 -5.82 -9.14
C ASN A 2 -9.40 -5.78 -10.61
N ASP A 3 -8.39 -4.99 -10.95
CA ASP A 3 -7.72 -5.12 -12.24
C ASP A 3 -6.76 -6.31 -12.15
N PRO A 4 -6.98 -7.41 -12.90
CA PRO A 4 -6.10 -8.58 -12.86
C PRO A 4 -4.70 -8.28 -13.39
N ASN A 5 -4.46 -7.13 -14.01
CA ASN A 5 -3.16 -6.73 -14.53
C ASN A 5 -2.32 -5.96 -13.51
N LEU A 6 -2.93 -5.47 -12.42
CA LEU A 6 -2.21 -4.78 -11.35
C LEU A 6 -1.88 -5.72 -10.18
N PRO A 7 -0.71 -5.55 -9.53
CA PRO A 7 -0.38 -6.22 -8.28
C PRO A 7 -1.46 -6.02 -7.21
N GLN A 8 -1.81 -7.10 -6.51
CA GLN A 8 -2.75 -7.12 -5.40
C GLN A 8 -2.07 -6.77 -4.07
N CYS A 9 -2.55 -5.72 -3.39
CA CYS A 9 -1.98 -5.25 -2.12
C CYS A 9 -3.02 -5.07 -0.99
N LEU A 10 -4.10 -5.87 -1.01
CA LEU A 10 -5.23 -5.76 -0.09
C LEU A 10 -4.84 -5.74 1.40
N SER A 11 -3.84 -6.53 1.81
CA SER A 11 -3.35 -6.52 3.19
C SER A 11 -2.74 -5.17 3.57
N THR A 12 -1.99 -4.57 2.64
CA THR A 12 -1.34 -3.27 2.81
C THR A 12 -2.39 -2.16 2.89
N VAL A 13 -3.37 -2.17 1.97
CA VAL A 13 -4.54 -1.28 2.00
C VAL A 13 -5.25 -1.36 3.34
N ARG A 14 -5.51 -2.58 3.86
CA ARG A 14 -6.20 -2.77 5.13
C ARG A 14 -5.39 -2.24 6.32
N LEU A 15 -4.08 -2.49 6.37
CA LEU A 15 -3.23 -1.93 7.41
C LEU A 15 -3.21 -0.40 7.35
N HIS A 16 -3.11 0.18 6.16
CA HIS A 16 -3.16 1.64 5.98
C HIS A 16 -4.49 2.22 6.46
N GLY A 17 -5.60 1.54 6.15
CA GLY A 17 -6.92 1.83 6.66
C GLY A 17 -6.93 1.92 8.18
N MET A 18 -6.48 0.86 8.85
CA MET A 18 -6.45 0.79 10.32
C MET A 18 -5.57 1.87 10.97
N LEU A 19 -4.51 2.30 10.29
CA LEU A 19 -3.63 3.37 10.73
C LEU A 19 -4.25 4.76 10.54
N LEU A 20 -5.05 4.94 9.49
CA LEU A 20 -5.67 6.22 9.17
C LEU A 20 -6.95 6.45 9.98
N ASP A 21 -7.78 5.42 10.16
CA ASP A 21 -9.02 5.48 10.92
C ASP A 21 -8.83 5.31 12.44
N GLY A 22 -7.59 5.01 12.87
CA GLY A 22 -7.21 4.86 14.27
C GLY A 22 -7.61 3.52 14.90
N THR A 23 -8.21 2.59 14.14
CA THR A 23 -8.65 1.28 14.67
C THR A 23 -7.49 0.39 15.12
N LEU A 24 -6.27 0.63 14.64
CA LEU A 24 -5.07 -0.06 15.16
C LEU A 24 -4.77 0.33 16.62
N GLY A 25 -5.18 1.53 17.05
CA GLY A 25 -5.01 2.06 18.40
C GLY A 25 -3.64 2.73 18.66
N GLU A 26 -3.65 3.72 19.56
CA GLU A 26 -2.48 4.57 19.86
C GLU A 26 -1.26 3.79 20.35
N ARG A 27 -1.45 2.76 21.18
CA ARG A 27 -0.32 1.93 21.66
C ARG A 27 0.40 1.22 20.52
N ALA A 28 -0.35 0.75 19.55
CA ALA A 28 0.19 0.03 18.41
C ALA A 28 0.95 0.97 17.45
N VAL A 29 0.42 2.18 17.27
CA VAL A 29 1.11 3.26 16.55
C VAL A 29 2.39 3.66 17.27
N HIS A 30 2.35 3.87 18.59
CA HIS A 30 3.53 4.20 19.37
C HIS A 30 4.60 3.09 19.30
N ALA A 31 4.19 1.82 19.32
CA ALA A 31 5.11 0.69 19.14
C ALA A 31 5.79 0.74 17.75
N LEU A 32 5.06 1.08 16.68
CA LEU A 32 5.62 1.25 15.35
C LEU A 32 6.62 2.43 15.27
N GLU A 33 6.28 3.56 15.90
CA GLU A 33 7.11 4.77 15.89
C GLU A 33 8.44 4.57 16.62
N THR A 34 8.40 3.81 17.71
CA THR A 34 9.54 3.56 18.60
C THR A 34 10.35 2.30 18.23
N ASP A 35 9.85 1.45 17.33
CA ASP A 35 10.61 0.29 16.86
C ASP A 35 11.87 0.73 16.09
N LEU A 36 13.04 0.44 16.65
CA LEU A 36 14.34 0.84 16.10
C LEU A 36 14.62 0.29 14.69
N ARG A 37 13.98 -0.83 14.32
CA ARG A 37 14.22 -1.52 13.05
C ARG A 37 13.22 -1.10 11.98
N LEU A 38 12.00 -0.78 12.39
CA LEU A 38 10.84 -0.60 11.50
C LEU A 38 10.24 0.80 11.54
N GLY A 39 10.59 1.65 12.52
CA GLY A 39 10.04 3.00 12.64
C GLY A 39 10.29 3.88 11.41
N TRP A 40 11.43 3.72 10.73
CA TRP A 40 11.67 4.40 9.47
C TRP A 40 10.76 3.90 8.34
N LYS A 41 10.50 2.59 8.26
CA LYS A 41 9.58 2.00 7.27
C LYS A 41 8.16 2.46 7.53
N TYR A 42 7.76 2.48 8.79
CA TYR A 42 6.46 3.00 9.20
C TYR A 42 6.29 4.47 8.77
N ARG A 43 7.24 5.35 9.09
CA ARG A 43 7.16 6.76 8.69
C ARG A 43 7.11 6.94 7.17
N ASN A 44 7.92 6.20 6.42
CA ASN A 44 7.88 6.25 4.96
C ASN A 44 6.58 5.65 4.40
N PHE A 45 5.99 4.65 5.06
CA PHE A 45 4.67 4.16 4.68
C PHE A 45 3.58 5.23 4.88
N ARG A 46 3.67 6.02 5.97
CA ARG A 46 2.77 7.16 6.23
C ARG A 46 2.92 8.32 5.24
N SER A 47 4.06 8.45 4.56
CA SER A 47 4.16 9.44 3.48
C SER A 47 3.28 9.13 2.27
N CYS A 48 2.69 7.92 2.21
CA CYS A 48 1.69 7.54 1.21
C CYS A 48 0.24 7.80 1.66
N ASP A 49 0.01 8.48 2.79
CA ASP A 49 -1.32 8.78 3.31
C ASP A 49 -2.20 9.53 2.30
N ASP A 50 -1.64 10.48 1.55
CA ASP A 50 -2.43 11.26 0.58
C ASP A 50 -2.87 10.43 -0.62
N ALA A 51 -2.00 9.55 -1.12
CA ALA A 51 -2.36 8.59 -2.17
C ALA A 51 -3.45 7.63 -1.68
N PHE A 52 -3.39 7.23 -0.40
CA PHE A 52 -4.41 6.39 0.21
C PHE A 52 -5.75 7.14 0.42
N ARG A 53 -5.73 8.39 0.87
CA ARG A 53 -6.93 9.23 0.99
C ARG A 53 -7.58 9.45 -0.37
N ALA A 54 -6.80 9.70 -1.42
CA ALA A 54 -7.31 9.83 -2.79
C ALA A 54 -7.98 8.53 -3.26
N LEU A 55 -7.39 7.37 -2.95
CA LEU A 55 -7.99 6.06 -3.22
C LEU A 55 -9.34 5.88 -2.52
N LEU A 56 -9.46 6.28 -1.24
CA LEU A 56 -10.69 6.20 -0.45
C LEU A 56 -11.76 7.22 -0.85
N GLY A 57 -11.36 8.42 -1.30
CA GLY A 57 -12.26 9.53 -1.64
C GLY A 57 -13.25 9.21 -2.75
N THR A 58 -12.99 8.18 -3.55
CA THR A 58 -13.93 7.61 -4.54
C THR A 58 -15.20 7.01 -3.92
N GLY A 59 -15.19 6.65 -2.63
CA GLY A 59 -16.32 6.03 -1.94
C GLY A 59 -17.19 6.98 -1.09
N GLN A 60 -16.70 8.17 -0.75
CA GLN A 60 -17.41 9.09 0.17
C GLN A 60 -18.25 10.16 -0.53
N ARG A 61 -18.03 10.42 -1.83
CA ARG A 61 -18.74 11.49 -2.56
C ARG A 61 -20.09 11.09 -3.16
N GLN A 62 -20.57 9.88 -2.93
CA GLN A 62 -21.89 9.44 -3.37
C GLN A 62 -23.06 10.02 -2.54
N GLY A 63 -22.78 10.81 -1.49
CA GLY A 63 -23.79 11.28 -0.52
C GLY A 63 -24.15 12.77 -0.53
N ASP A 64 -23.31 13.66 -1.07
CA ASP A 64 -23.58 15.12 -1.05
C ASP A 64 -23.10 15.76 -2.35
N ALA A 65 -24.00 15.84 -3.32
CA ALA A 65 -23.81 16.60 -4.54
C ALA A 65 -24.53 17.95 -4.43
N THR A 66 -23.75 19.01 -4.20
CA THR A 66 -24.11 20.35 -4.67
C THR A 66 -22.85 21.05 -5.17
N ASP A 67 -22.88 21.38 -6.46
CA ASP A 67 -22.10 22.41 -7.16
C ASP A 67 -20.66 22.68 -6.73
N ALA A 68 -19.71 22.11 -7.46
CA ALA A 68 -18.47 22.80 -7.81
C ALA A 68 -17.77 22.01 -8.92
N ASP A 69 -17.75 22.58 -10.13
CA ASP A 69 -16.74 22.42 -11.19
C ASP A 69 -15.69 21.31 -10.93
N GLN A 70 -16.10 20.05 -11.09
CA GLN A 70 -15.22 18.92 -10.77
C GLN A 70 -14.30 18.67 -11.96
N ALA A 71 -13.02 19.02 -11.78
CA ALA A 71 -11.94 18.50 -12.61
C ALA A 71 -12.12 16.99 -12.81
N PRO A 72 -11.79 16.42 -14.00
CA PRO A 72 -12.04 15.02 -14.29
C PRO A 72 -11.43 14.14 -13.20
N GLU A 73 -12.31 13.47 -12.45
CA GLU A 73 -11.93 12.64 -11.32
C GLU A 73 -11.13 11.45 -11.87
N LYS A 74 -9.92 11.23 -11.34
CA LYS A 74 -9.04 10.15 -11.82
C LYS A 74 -9.76 8.80 -11.71
N PRO A 75 -9.71 7.93 -12.73
CA PRO A 75 -10.32 6.62 -12.64
C PRO A 75 -9.82 5.82 -11.43
N PRO A 76 -10.67 5.03 -10.74
CA PRO A 76 -10.26 4.26 -9.56
C PRO A 76 -9.04 3.35 -9.79
N GLN A 77 -8.86 2.83 -11.00
CA GLN A 77 -7.68 2.02 -11.36
C GLN A 77 -6.40 2.84 -11.30
N LEU A 78 -6.44 4.11 -11.72
CA LEU A 78 -5.28 5.00 -11.72
C LEU A 78 -4.93 5.43 -10.29
N LEU A 79 -5.93 5.70 -9.46
CA LEU A 79 -5.72 5.97 -8.02
C LEU A 79 -5.14 4.75 -7.29
N TYR A 80 -5.62 3.55 -7.62
CA TYR A 80 -5.05 2.31 -7.08
C TYR A 80 -3.60 2.11 -7.52
N ALA A 81 -3.29 2.38 -8.80
CA ALA A 81 -1.93 2.33 -9.28
C ALA A 81 -1.04 3.34 -8.55
N GLU A 82 -1.45 4.60 -8.38
CA GLU A 82 -0.69 5.62 -7.65
C GLU A 82 -0.39 5.21 -6.21
N TYR A 83 -1.40 4.71 -5.50
CA TYR A 83 -1.24 4.15 -4.16
C TYR A 83 -0.27 2.97 -4.13
N LEU A 84 -0.44 2.02 -5.06
CA LEU A 84 0.43 0.86 -5.20
C LEU A 84 1.88 1.28 -5.47
N TYR A 85 2.12 2.23 -6.37
CA TYR A 85 3.45 2.74 -6.69
C TYR A 85 4.09 3.41 -5.47
N CYS A 86 3.36 4.25 -4.74
CA CYS A 86 3.87 4.90 -3.54
C CYS A 86 4.28 3.87 -2.48
N THR A 87 3.33 2.99 -2.10
CA THR A 87 3.55 2.02 -1.02
C THR A 87 4.60 0.97 -1.38
N SER A 88 4.63 0.55 -2.66
CA SER A 88 5.66 -0.34 -3.17
C SER A 88 7.03 0.33 -3.22
N GLY A 89 7.10 1.62 -3.54
CA GLY A 89 8.37 2.36 -3.58
C GLY A 89 9.02 2.43 -2.21
N VAL A 90 8.22 2.64 -1.17
CA VAL A 90 8.74 2.77 0.21
C VAL A 90 8.98 1.44 0.91
N LEU A 91 8.22 0.38 0.59
CA LEU A 91 8.33 -0.93 1.25
C LEU A 91 9.12 -1.97 0.44
N CYS A 92 9.05 -1.90 -0.88
CA CYS A 92 9.40 -2.97 -1.82
C CYS A 92 10.03 -2.44 -3.11
N GLU A 93 10.96 -1.48 -2.99
CA GLU A 93 11.55 -0.74 -4.12
C GLU A 93 12.07 -1.68 -5.23
N LYS A 94 12.86 -2.70 -4.86
CA LYS A 94 13.44 -3.63 -5.84
C LYS A 94 12.37 -4.42 -6.62
N PRO A 95 11.42 -5.14 -5.97
CA PRO A 95 10.30 -5.75 -6.68
C PRO A 95 9.47 -4.77 -7.53
N LEU A 96 9.32 -3.52 -7.09
CA LEU A 96 8.63 -2.50 -7.86
C LEU A 96 9.38 -2.15 -9.15
N GLN A 97 10.70 -2.00 -9.08
CA GLN A 97 11.55 -1.72 -10.25
C GLN A 97 11.46 -2.85 -11.28
N GLU A 98 11.52 -4.11 -10.83
CA GLU A 98 11.39 -5.28 -11.70
C GLU A 98 10.02 -5.36 -12.39
N TRP A 99 8.94 -5.16 -11.63
CA TRP A 99 7.58 -5.09 -12.17
C TRP A 99 7.44 -3.94 -13.18
N SER A 100 7.91 -2.75 -12.82
CA SER A 100 7.83 -1.56 -13.67
C SER A 100 8.62 -1.71 -14.96
N ALA A 101 9.80 -2.33 -14.91
CA ALA A 101 10.59 -2.66 -16.09
C ALA A 101 9.82 -3.62 -17.01
N CYS A 102 9.14 -4.62 -16.44
CA CYS A 102 8.34 -5.55 -17.23
C CYS A 102 7.16 -4.84 -17.92
N VAL A 103 6.41 -4.01 -17.18
CA VAL A 103 5.30 -3.22 -17.75
C VAL A 103 5.77 -2.31 -18.88
N LYS A 104 6.94 -1.68 -18.75
CA LYS A 104 7.54 -0.88 -19.84
C LYS A 104 7.84 -1.73 -21.09
N SER A 105 8.32 -2.96 -20.93
CA SER A 105 8.50 -3.89 -22.04
C SER A 105 7.19 -4.29 -22.72
N LEU A 106 6.08 -4.43 -21.96
CA LEU A 106 4.74 -4.64 -22.54
C LEU A 106 4.31 -3.45 -23.42
N GLN A 107 4.48 -2.23 -22.90
CA GLN A 107 4.11 -0.99 -23.61
C GLN A 107 4.91 -0.82 -24.91
N ASN A 108 6.15 -1.32 -24.94
CA ASN A 108 7.00 -1.32 -26.11
C ASN A 108 6.75 -2.50 -27.07
N GLY A 109 5.75 -3.35 -26.80
CA GLY A 109 5.44 -4.54 -27.60
C GLY A 109 6.51 -5.64 -27.56
N GLN A 110 7.39 -5.62 -26.54
CA GLN A 110 8.49 -6.58 -26.42
C GLN A 110 8.12 -7.85 -25.67
N LYS A 111 6.97 -7.86 -24.97
CA LYS A 111 6.50 -8.94 -24.10
C LYS A 111 4.97 -9.04 -24.09
N GLU A 112 4.47 -10.21 -23.74
CA GLU A 112 3.06 -10.47 -23.40
C GLU A 112 2.80 -10.29 -21.88
N ILE A 113 1.57 -9.92 -21.49
CA ILE A 113 1.21 -9.60 -20.11
C ILE A 113 1.49 -10.76 -19.14
N GLU A 114 1.34 -12.00 -19.61
CA GLU A 114 1.61 -13.24 -18.89
C GLU A 114 3.08 -13.33 -18.44
N GLU A 115 4.01 -12.78 -19.25
CA GLU A 115 5.45 -12.79 -18.93
C GLU A 115 5.79 -11.88 -17.74
N CYS A 116 4.91 -10.94 -17.39
CA CYS A 116 5.07 -10.10 -16.20
C CYS A 116 4.44 -10.70 -14.94
N ALA A 117 3.76 -11.84 -15.03
CA ALA A 117 3.18 -12.51 -13.87
C ALA A 117 4.19 -12.85 -12.75
N PRO A 118 5.45 -13.28 -13.03
CA PRO A 118 6.43 -13.56 -11.99
C PRO A 118 6.85 -12.32 -11.19
N THR A 119 7.14 -11.20 -11.87
CA THR A 119 7.55 -9.94 -11.22
C THR A 119 6.38 -9.31 -10.47
N LYS A 120 5.16 -9.41 -11.02
CA LYS A 120 3.91 -9.07 -10.31
C LYS A 120 3.81 -9.82 -8.98
N ARG A 121 3.88 -11.14 -9.01
CA ARG A 121 3.77 -12.00 -7.81
C ARG A 121 4.90 -11.76 -6.81
N LEU A 122 6.09 -11.38 -7.28
CA LEU A 122 7.19 -11.01 -6.38
C LEU A 122 6.86 -9.74 -5.59
N LEU A 123 6.32 -8.71 -6.26
CA LEU A 123 5.91 -7.48 -5.61
C LEU A 123 4.78 -7.71 -4.60
N GLU A 124 3.75 -8.48 -4.98
CA GLU A 124 2.64 -8.84 -4.08
C GLU A 124 3.14 -9.57 -2.82
N ARG A 125 4.05 -10.53 -2.98
CA ARG A 125 4.65 -11.25 -1.85
C ARG A 125 5.47 -10.33 -0.95
N CYS A 126 6.23 -9.40 -1.53
CA CYS A 126 6.98 -8.43 -0.76
C CYS A 126 6.05 -7.53 0.07
N LEU A 127 5.01 -6.94 -0.56
CA LEU A 127 4.05 -6.09 0.12
C LEU A 127 3.35 -6.81 1.26
N ARG A 128 2.91 -8.06 1.03
CA ARG A 128 2.33 -8.90 2.07
C ARG A 128 3.30 -9.11 3.24
N GLY A 129 4.55 -9.47 2.95
CA GLY A 129 5.58 -9.68 3.98
C GLY A 129 5.91 -8.41 4.77
N LYS A 130 6.01 -7.25 4.11
CA LYS A 130 6.25 -5.97 4.78
C LYS A 130 5.06 -5.48 5.61
N THR A 131 3.85 -5.74 5.13
CA THR A 131 2.63 -5.48 5.91
C THR A 131 2.63 -6.33 7.17
N GLU A 132 2.99 -7.61 7.06
CA GLU A 132 3.05 -8.51 8.21
C GLU A 132 4.16 -8.12 9.20
N GLU A 133 5.34 -7.71 8.72
CA GLU A 133 6.42 -7.15 9.56
C GLU A 133 5.91 -5.97 10.40
N LEU A 134 5.23 -5.01 9.77
CA LEU A 134 4.66 -3.85 10.46
C LEU A 134 3.56 -4.26 11.44
N LEU A 135 2.61 -5.11 11.02
CA LEU A 135 1.53 -5.55 11.90
C LEU A 135 2.07 -6.25 13.15
N ARG A 136 3.07 -7.13 13.01
CA ARG A 136 3.70 -7.81 14.14
C ARG A 136 4.40 -6.82 15.08
N ALA A 137 5.09 -5.83 14.53
CA ALA A 137 5.77 -4.79 15.32
C ALA A 137 4.80 -3.86 16.06
N SER A 138 3.61 -3.65 15.50
CA SER A 138 2.54 -2.88 16.16
C SER A 138 1.91 -3.59 17.36
N GLN A 139 2.13 -4.89 17.52
CA GLN A 139 1.52 -5.70 18.57
C GLN A 139 2.58 -6.54 19.32
N PRO A 140 3.57 -5.89 19.97
CA PRO A 140 4.65 -6.60 20.67
C PRO A 140 4.10 -7.53 21.77
N GLN A 141 3.00 -7.17 22.43
CA GLN A 141 2.34 -8.00 23.43
C GLN A 141 1.80 -9.33 22.89
N VAL A 142 1.48 -9.41 21.59
CA VAL A 142 0.97 -10.63 20.95
C VAL A 142 2.12 -11.46 20.39
N PHE A 143 3.08 -10.81 19.73
CA PHE A 143 4.13 -11.49 18.95
C PHE A 143 5.48 -11.60 19.67
N ARG A 144 5.69 -10.86 20.76
CA ARG A 144 6.87 -10.91 21.65
C ARG A 144 6.49 -10.70 23.12
N PRO A 145 5.72 -11.62 23.73
CA PRO A 145 5.21 -11.45 25.10
C PRO A 145 6.30 -11.27 26.15
N SER A 146 7.49 -11.82 25.90
CA SER A 146 8.65 -11.80 26.81
C SER A 146 9.56 -10.57 26.65
N ALA A 147 9.26 -9.65 25.72
CA ALA A 147 10.03 -8.41 25.55
C ALA A 147 9.54 -7.25 26.45
N THR A 148 8.46 -7.48 27.20
CA THR A 148 7.83 -6.52 28.12
C THR A 148 8.00 -6.86 29.61
N SER A 149 8.86 -7.84 29.93
CA SER A 149 9.24 -8.20 31.30
C SER A 149 10.53 -7.52 31.74
#